data_AF-A0A844KKC6-F1
#
_entry.id   AF-A0A844KKC6-F1
#
_cell.length_a   1.000
_cell.length_b   1.000
_cell.length_c   1.000
_cell.angle_alpha   90.00
_cell.angle_beta   90.00
_cell.angle_gamma   90.00
#
_symmetry.space_group_name_H-M   'P 1'
#
loop_
_entity.id
_entity.type
_entity.pdbx_description
1 polymer ?
#
loop_
_entity_poly.entity_id
_entity_poly.type
_entity_poly.pdbx_seq_one_letter_code
_entity_poly.pdbx_strand_id
1 'polypeptide(L)'
;MEEAIKYKNVIREYFLEYKNRDQVLRSIFYVILFGASFSPFVFGSAKEGLGYIWLTFPMALALFAAITHTSALPTMLYLVPGSKKLREEYIWRMLKVKIGLPLALCAVIDIILLIVQPMMIKGVILQLVTVFFMSYCVGITNDGLVWRNNASRAAYGQVSYFNGPITVFSVIASCVMIGICSSEITNVEFWVALVIYLIIYAPLSYALHKRWGGIREKLAVYELATKEETWDW
;
A
#
# COMPACT_ATOMS: atom_id res chain seq x y z
N MET A 1 -9.96 13.23 -31.32
CA MET A 1 -9.12 12.15 -31.87
C MET A 1 -8.39 11.56 -30.68
N GLU A 2 -8.95 10.50 -30.06
CA GLU A 2 -8.25 9.76 -29.01
C GLU A 2 -6.99 9.17 -29.63
N GLU A 3 -5.81 9.60 -29.16
CA GLU A 3 -4.56 8.91 -29.50
C GLU A 3 -4.75 7.43 -29.18
N ALA A 4 -4.65 6.58 -30.20
CA ALA A 4 -4.67 5.14 -30.00
C ALA A 4 -3.52 4.79 -29.04
N ILE A 5 -3.87 4.45 -27.79
CA ILE A 5 -2.91 4.14 -26.74
C ILE A 5 -2.09 2.94 -27.22
N LYS A 6 -0.84 3.18 -27.62
CA LYS A 6 0.10 2.11 -27.96
C LYS A 6 0.64 1.50 -26.67
N TYR A 7 -0.10 0.54 -26.13
CA TYR A 7 0.23 -0.18 -24.90
C TYR A 7 1.67 -0.72 -24.87
N LYS A 8 2.23 -1.15 -26.02
CA LYS A 8 3.64 -1.56 -26.14
C LYS A 8 4.62 -0.46 -25.67
N ASN A 9 4.37 0.79 -26.05
CA ASN A 9 5.20 1.92 -25.65
C ASN A 9 5.00 2.25 -24.16
N VAL A 10 3.77 2.20 -23.67
CA VAL A 10 3.43 2.41 -22.25
C VAL A 10 4.11 1.39 -21.34
N ILE A 11 4.17 0.13 -21.77
CA ILE A 11 4.87 -0.96 -21.06
C ILE A 11 6.38 -0.71 -21.05
N ARG A 12 6.94 -0.38 -22.22
CA ARG A 12 8.37 -0.08 -22.35
C ARG A 12 8.79 1.10 -21.47
N GLU A 13 8.03 2.19 -21.51
CA GLU A 13 8.24 3.38 -20.68
C GLU A 13 8.20 3.04 -19.18
N TYR A 14 7.22 2.23 -18.76
CA TYR A 14 7.13 1.80 -17.36
C TYR A 14 8.35 1.02 -16.88
N PHE A 15 8.85 0.07 -17.67
CA PHE A 15 10.04 -0.70 -17.28
C PHE A 15 11.35 0.12 -17.40
N LEU A 16 11.42 1.07 -18.32
CA LEU A 16 12.53 2.02 -18.40
C LEU A 16 12.56 2.94 -17.17
N GLU A 17 11.42 3.52 -16.79
CA GLU A 17 11.29 4.32 -15.58
C GLU A 17 11.56 3.48 -14.32
N TYR A 18 11.15 2.21 -14.30
CA TYR A 18 11.49 1.29 -13.21
C TYR A 18 13.00 1.08 -13.08
N LYS A 19 13.71 0.92 -14.21
CA LYS A 19 15.17 0.68 -14.25
C LYS A 19 16.00 1.92 -13.92
N ASN A 20 15.54 3.12 -14.31
CA ASN A 20 16.27 4.38 -14.13
C ASN A 20 16.08 5.03 -12.74
N ARG A 21 15.55 4.34 -11.74
CA ARG A 21 15.18 4.98 -10.46
C ARG A 21 16.38 5.30 -9.58
N ASP A 22 16.54 6.60 -9.31
CA ASP A 22 17.22 7.12 -8.12
C ASP A 22 16.28 6.98 -6.89
N GLN A 23 16.03 5.72 -6.52
CA GLN A 23 15.08 5.30 -5.49
C GLN A 23 15.49 5.75 -4.08
N VAL A 24 16.78 6.03 -3.89
CA VAL A 24 17.40 6.33 -2.60
C VAL A 24 16.90 7.69 -2.09
N LEU A 25 16.94 8.74 -2.91
CA LEU A 25 16.51 10.09 -2.51
C LEU A 25 15.01 10.18 -2.19
N ARG A 26 14.14 9.52 -2.97
CA ARG A 26 12.70 9.45 -2.66
C ARG A 26 12.41 8.64 -1.42
N SER A 27 13.09 7.50 -1.24
CA SER A 27 12.94 6.69 -0.03
C SER A 27 13.42 7.46 1.19
N ILE A 28 14.54 8.19 1.09
CA ILE A 28 15.03 9.09 2.15
C ILE A 28 14.02 10.20 2.46
N PHE A 29 13.43 10.85 1.45
CA PHE A 29 12.39 11.86 1.68
C PHE A 29 11.20 11.29 2.44
N TYR A 30 10.71 10.11 2.06
CA TYR A 30 9.62 9.44 2.77
C TYR A 30 10.02 8.94 4.16
N VAL A 31 11.26 8.50 4.36
CA VAL A 31 11.82 8.14 5.69
C VAL A 31 11.87 9.36 6.60
N ILE A 32 12.26 10.52 6.08
CA ILE A 32 12.31 11.78 6.84
C ILE A 32 10.89 12.22 7.19
N LEU A 33 9.94 12.16 6.23
CA LEU A 33 8.54 12.52 6.46
C LEU A 33 7.89 11.58 7.48
N PHE A 34 8.21 10.29 7.38
CA PHE A 34 7.81 9.26 8.34
C PHE A 34 8.39 9.51 9.74
N GLY A 35 9.71 9.74 9.85
CA GLY A 35 10.38 10.02 11.11
C GLY A 35 9.89 11.32 11.78
N ALA A 36 9.59 12.35 10.99
CA ALA A 36 9.02 13.62 11.47
C ALA A 36 7.57 13.46 11.95
N SER A 37 6.80 12.57 11.33
CA SER A 37 5.42 12.25 11.76
C SER A 37 5.38 11.41 13.04
N PHE A 38 6.42 10.58 13.25
CA PHE A 38 6.53 9.64 14.37
C PHE A 38 7.18 10.25 15.62
N SER A 39 8.07 11.25 15.46
CA SER A 39 8.85 11.80 16.57
C SER A 39 8.00 12.35 17.72
N PRO A 40 6.86 13.05 17.53
CA PRO A 40 6.09 13.58 18.65
C PRO A 40 5.47 12.49 19.53
N PHE A 41 5.16 11.33 18.94
CA PHE A 41 4.48 10.22 19.63
C PHE A 41 5.45 9.28 20.35
N VAL A 42 6.62 8.99 19.76
CA VAL A 42 7.66 8.20 20.44
C VAL A 42 8.17 8.90 21.71
N PHE A 43 8.31 10.23 21.67
CA PHE A 43 8.74 11.01 22.83
C PHE A 43 7.59 11.34 23.81
N GLY A 44 6.34 11.41 23.33
CA GLY A 44 5.15 11.62 24.17
C GLY A 44 4.72 10.36 24.95
N SER A 45 4.68 9.20 24.29
CA SER A 45 4.29 7.90 24.88
C SER A 45 5.32 7.33 25.86
N ALA A 46 6.55 7.85 25.89
CA ALA A 46 7.53 7.52 26.92
C ALA A 46 7.04 7.80 28.36
N LYS A 47 5.98 8.62 28.52
CA LYS A 47 5.35 8.89 29.81
C LYS A 47 4.28 7.87 30.26
N GLU A 48 3.72 7.04 29.37
CA GLU A 48 2.58 6.16 29.68
C GLU A 48 2.87 4.65 29.62
N GLY A 49 4.15 4.26 29.50
CA GLY A 49 4.60 2.88 29.64
C GLY A 49 4.94 2.18 28.32
N LEU A 50 5.81 1.16 28.41
CA LEU A 50 6.45 0.50 27.26
C LEU A 50 5.44 -0.14 26.29
N GLY A 51 4.30 -0.66 26.76
CA GLY A 51 3.35 -1.43 25.93
C GLY A 51 2.74 -0.66 24.78
N TYR A 52 2.42 0.61 25.00
CA TYR A 52 1.80 1.46 24.00
C TYR A 52 2.78 1.89 22.90
N ILE A 53 4.06 2.10 23.24
CA ILE A 53 5.13 2.40 22.27
C ILE A 53 5.30 1.24 21.28
N TRP A 54 5.19 0.00 21.74
CA TRP A 54 5.39 -1.15 20.87
C TRP A 54 4.23 -1.44 19.92
N LEU A 55 2.99 -1.03 20.25
CA LEU A 55 1.86 -1.09 19.31
C LEU A 55 2.05 -0.15 18.10
N THR A 56 2.79 0.95 18.30
CA THR A 56 3.08 1.90 17.21
C THR A 56 4.03 1.34 16.17
N PHE A 57 4.96 0.47 16.57
CA PHE A 57 6.06 0.02 15.73
C PHE A 57 5.61 -0.82 14.50
N PRO A 58 4.66 -1.79 14.62
CA PRO A 58 4.10 -2.48 13.47
C PRO A 58 3.39 -1.57 12.47
N MET A 59 2.64 -0.57 12.94
CA MET A 59 1.99 0.42 12.06
C MET A 59 3.04 1.26 11.32
N ALA A 60 4.12 1.61 12.02
CA ALA A 60 5.28 2.29 11.46
C ALA A 60 5.91 1.48 10.31
N LEU A 61 6.22 0.20 10.58
CA LEU A 61 6.81 -0.70 9.60
C LEU A 61 5.90 -0.94 8.39
N ALA A 62 4.60 -1.09 8.61
CA ALA A 62 3.63 -1.27 7.53
C ALA A 62 3.57 -0.06 6.60
N LEU A 63 3.59 1.15 7.18
CA LEU A 63 3.65 2.40 6.42
C LEU A 63 4.99 2.53 5.66
N PHE A 64 6.11 2.24 6.31
CA PHE A 64 7.43 2.25 5.65
C PHE A 64 7.50 1.26 4.48
N ALA A 65 7.07 0.02 4.69
CA ALA A 65 7.00 -1.00 3.65
C ALA A 65 6.12 -0.52 2.49
N ALA A 66 4.92 0.00 2.79
CA ALA A 66 3.99 0.42 1.76
C ALA A 66 4.50 1.61 0.92
N ILE A 67 5.23 2.56 1.53
CA ILE A 67 5.79 3.71 0.81
C ILE A 67 7.05 3.33 0.01
N THR A 68 7.89 2.43 0.53
CA THR A 68 9.12 1.98 -0.17
C THR A 68 8.82 1.06 -1.36
N HIS A 69 7.62 0.48 -1.43
CA HIS A 69 7.19 -0.29 -2.58
C HIS A 69 6.89 0.59 -3.80
N THR A 70 7.62 0.36 -4.88
CA THR A 70 7.59 1.17 -6.12
C THR A 70 6.93 0.45 -7.29
N SER A 71 5.99 -0.45 -7.04
CA SER A 71 5.41 -1.31 -8.07
C SER A 71 3.94 -1.59 -7.80
N ALA A 72 3.02 -0.89 -8.47
CA ALA A 72 1.59 -1.13 -8.27
C ALA A 72 1.24 -2.57 -8.69
N LEU A 73 0.56 -3.28 -7.80
CA LEU A 73 0.18 -4.69 -8.02
C LEU A 73 -0.65 -4.85 -9.31
N PRO A 74 -1.65 -3.99 -9.59
CA PRO A 74 -2.44 -4.07 -10.82
C PRO A 74 -1.58 -3.83 -12.07
N THR A 75 -0.60 -2.93 -12.01
CA THR A 75 0.29 -2.68 -13.15
C THR A 75 1.16 -3.90 -13.45
N MET A 76 1.74 -4.52 -12.42
CA MET A 76 2.55 -5.73 -12.59
C MET A 76 1.72 -6.94 -13.03
N LEU A 77 0.46 -7.03 -12.60
CA LEU A 77 -0.45 -8.14 -12.92
C LEU A 77 -0.65 -8.33 -14.42
N TYR A 78 -0.62 -7.22 -15.15
CA TYR A 78 -1.06 -7.12 -16.52
C TYR A 78 0.07 -6.76 -17.48
N LEU A 79 1.14 -6.10 -17.00
CA LEU A 79 2.26 -5.71 -17.86
C LEU A 79 3.44 -6.68 -17.86
N VAL A 80 3.50 -7.66 -16.95
CA VAL A 80 4.59 -8.64 -16.94
C VAL A 80 4.47 -9.55 -18.16
N PRO A 81 5.41 -9.48 -19.13
CA PRO A 81 5.41 -10.41 -20.25
C PRO A 81 5.68 -11.82 -19.73
N GLY A 82 4.85 -12.79 -20.12
CA GLY A 82 4.98 -14.17 -19.66
C GLY A 82 3.66 -14.93 -19.69
N SER A 83 3.73 -16.24 -19.41
CA SER A 83 2.54 -17.09 -19.33
C SER A 83 1.64 -16.70 -18.16
N LYS A 84 0.34 -17.03 -18.24
CA LYS A 84 -0.62 -16.81 -17.15
C LYS A 84 -0.10 -17.33 -15.80
N LYS A 85 0.52 -18.52 -15.80
CA LYS A 85 1.11 -19.15 -14.60
C LYS A 85 2.24 -18.31 -14.01
N LEU A 86 3.13 -17.77 -14.85
CA LEU A 86 4.24 -16.91 -14.42
C LEU A 86 3.72 -15.62 -13.75
N ARG A 87 2.66 -15.02 -14.33
CA ARG A 87 2.02 -13.83 -13.76
C ARG A 87 1.37 -14.14 -12.41
N GLU A 88 0.59 -15.21 -12.31
CA GLU A 88 -0.04 -15.66 -11.05
C GLU A 88 0.99 -15.88 -9.93
N GLU A 89 2.10 -16.54 -10.24
CA GLU A 89 3.17 -16.78 -9.27
C GLU A 89 3.85 -15.48 -8.82
N TYR A 90 4.10 -14.54 -9.76
CA TYR A 90 4.66 -13.24 -9.43
C TYR A 90 3.73 -12.42 -8.54
N ILE A 91 2.43 -12.38 -8.84
CA ILE A 91 1.41 -11.69 -8.05
C ILE A 91 1.37 -12.23 -6.63
N TRP A 92 1.40 -13.55 -6.50
CA TRP A 92 1.36 -14.19 -5.19
C TRP A 92 2.61 -13.84 -4.36
N ARG A 93 3.80 -13.83 -4.97
CA ARG A 93 5.03 -13.36 -4.31
C ARG A 93 4.92 -11.88 -3.90
N MET A 94 4.34 -11.04 -4.75
CA MET A 94 4.12 -9.62 -4.45
C MET A 94 3.12 -9.40 -3.31
N LEU A 95 1.99 -10.11 -3.28
CA LEU A 95 1.02 -10.05 -2.19
C LEU A 95 1.65 -10.49 -0.86
N LYS A 96 2.46 -11.55 -0.89
CA LYS A 96 3.23 -12.00 0.28
C LYS A 96 4.15 -10.91 0.81
N VAL A 97 4.90 -10.23 -0.05
CA VAL A 97 5.84 -9.20 0.39
C VAL A 97 5.12 -7.93 0.85
N LYS A 98 4.08 -7.51 0.13
CA LYS A 98 3.43 -6.21 0.35
C LYS A 98 2.39 -6.20 1.46
N ILE A 99 1.72 -7.33 1.69
CA ILE A 99 0.62 -7.45 2.64
C ILE A 99 0.94 -8.53 3.67
N GLY A 100 1.34 -9.72 3.20
CA GLY A 100 1.61 -10.86 4.08
C GLY A 100 2.74 -10.61 5.09
N LEU A 101 3.87 -10.05 4.64
CA LEU A 101 5.04 -9.82 5.47
C LEU A 101 4.78 -8.74 6.56
N PRO A 102 4.22 -7.55 6.25
CA PRO A 102 3.83 -6.58 7.28
C PRO A 102 2.87 -7.17 8.32
N LEU A 103 1.86 -7.94 7.89
CA LEU A 103 0.90 -8.58 8.80
C LEU A 103 1.56 -9.65 9.67
N ALA A 104 2.44 -10.49 9.10
CA ALA A 104 3.14 -11.52 9.84
C ALA A 104 4.09 -10.91 10.89
N LEU A 105 4.82 -9.85 10.51
CA LEU A 105 5.67 -9.12 11.45
C LEU A 105 4.85 -8.49 12.58
N CYS A 106 3.71 -7.88 12.24
CA CYS A 106 2.75 -7.35 13.22
C CYS A 106 2.31 -8.44 14.22
N ALA A 107 1.83 -9.58 13.72
CA ALA A 107 1.37 -10.68 14.56
C ALA A 107 2.47 -11.24 15.47
N VAL A 108 3.70 -11.37 14.97
CA VAL A 108 4.85 -11.83 15.79
C VAL A 108 5.15 -10.83 16.91
N ILE A 109 5.17 -9.54 16.59
CA ILE A 109 5.39 -8.47 17.59
C ILE A 109 4.27 -8.50 18.64
N ASP A 110 3.01 -8.59 18.20
CA ASP A 110 1.85 -8.64 19.10
C ASP A 110 1.90 -9.85 20.04
N ILE A 111 2.30 -11.03 19.54
CA ILE A 111 2.47 -12.24 20.37
C ILE A 111 3.57 -12.05 21.41
N ILE A 112 4.73 -11.51 21.01
CA ILE A 112 5.85 -11.25 21.94
C ILE A 112 5.38 -10.27 23.03
N LEU A 113 4.68 -9.21 22.65
CA LEU A 113 4.21 -8.21 23.61
C LEU A 113 3.15 -8.76 24.55
N LEU A 114 2.23 -9.61 24.08
CA LEU A 114 1.25 -10.29 24.93
C LEU A 114 1.91 -11.16 26.01
N ILE A 115 3.11 -11.70 25.76
CA ILE A 115 3.88 -12.48 26.73
C ILE A 115 4.62 -11.58 27.71
N VAL A 116 5.23 -10.50 27.22
CA VAL A 116 6.10 -9.61 28.02
C VAL A 116 5.30 -8.65 28.90
N GLN A 117 4.09 -8.26 28.48
CA GLN A 117 3.28 -7.27 29.19
C GLN A 117 1.78 -7.40 28.89
N PRO A 118 0.90 -7.01 29.82
CA PRO A 118 -0.53 -7.00 29.58
C PRO A 118 -0.88 -5.94 28.54
N MET A 119 -1.26 -6.38 27.33
CA MET A 119 -1.75 -5.50 26.26
C MET A 119 -3.27 -5.46 26.20
N MET A 120 -3.82 -4.30 25.83
CA MET A 120 -5.24 -4.18 25.54
C MET A 120 -5.57 -4.83 24.19
N ILE A 121 -6.38 -5.89 24.20
CA ILE A 121 -6.85 -6.58 22.99
C ILE A 121 -7.46 -5.62 21.97
N LYS A 122 -8.17 -4.58 22.43
CA LYS A 122 -8.74 -3.52 21.58
C LYS A 122 -7.69 -2.79 20.74
N GLY A 123 -6.56 -2.42 21.36
CA GLY A 123 -5.45 -1.76 20.69
C GLY A 123 -4.82 -2.66 19.63
N VAL A 124 -4.66 -3.95 19.95
CA VAL A 124 -4.17 -4.97 19.01
C VAL A 124 -5.09 -5.10 17.79
N ILE A 125 -6.40 -5.16 18.01
CA ILE A 125 -7.39 -5.24 16.91
C ILE A 125 -7.29 -3.99 16.01
N LEU A 126 -7.30 -2.79 16.61
CA LEU A 126 -7.22 -1.54 15.87
C LEU A 126 -5.90 -1.42 15.08
N GLN A 127 -4.80 -1.86 15.68
CA GLN A 127 -3.50 -1.94 15.02
C GLN A 127 -3.51 -2.89 13.83
N LEU A 128 -3.99 -4.13 13.99
CA LEU A 128 -4.04 -5.12 12.93
C LEU A 128 -4.90 -4.66 11.75
N VAL A 129 -6.07 -4.07 12.04
CA VAL A 129 -6.94 -3.46 11.02
C VAL A 129 -6.20 -2.34 10.29
N THR A 130 -5.48 -1.50 11.04
CA THR A 130 -4.70 -0.40 10.45
C THR A 130 -3.59 -0.94 9.54
N VAL A 131 -2.77 -1.87 10.01
CA VAL A 131 -1.71 -2.50 9.22
C VAL A 131 -2.26 -3.12 7.95
N PHE A 132 -3.37 -3.86 8.04
CA PHE A 132 -4.01 -4.48 6.88
C PHE A 132 -4.39 -3.46 5.81
N PHE A 133 -5.18 -2.45 6.16
CA PHE A 133 -5.69 -1.49 5.20
C PHE A 133 -4.60 -0.57 4.65
N MET A 134 -3.60 -0.22 5.46
CA MET A 134 -2.43 0.54 5.02
C MET A 134 -1.62 -0.23 3.99
N SER A 135 -1.24 -1.47 4.31
CA SER A 135 -0.51 -2.36 3.41
C SER A 135 -1.33 -2.68 2.16
N TYR A 136 -2.65 -2.82 2.28
CA TYR A 136 -3.54 -3.05 1.15
C TYR A 136 -3.65 -1.82 0.24
N CYS A 137 -4.13 -0.67 0.75
CA CYS A 137 -4.39 0.50 -0.07
C CYS A 137 -3.10 1.07 -0.65
N VAL A 138 -2.11 1.40 0.19
CA VAL A 138 -0.84 1.98 -0.28
C VAL A 138 -0.01 0.95 -1.02
N GLY A 139 0.08 -0.29 -0.52
CA GLY A 139 0.86 -1.34 -1.18
C GLY A 139 0.33 -1.72 -2.56
N ILE A 140 -0.98 -1.62 -2.82
CA ILE A 140 -1.56 -1.93 -4.13
C ILE A 140 -1.43 -0.75 -5.09
N THR A 141 -1.63 0.49 -4.62
CA THR A 141 -1.64 1.67 -5.51
C THR A 141 -0.29 2.31 -5.72
N ASN A 142 0.66 2.09 -4.81
CA ASN A 142 1.96 2.71 -4.89
C ASN A 142 2.86 2.01 -5.93
N ASP A 143 3.00 2.68 -7.08
CA ASP A 143 4.01 2.40 -8.10
C ASP A 143 5.19 3.37 -8.03
N GLY A 144 5.24 4.24 -7.03
CA GLY A 144 6.25 5.28 -6.87
C GLY A 144 6.37 6.25 -8.05
N LEU A 145 5.35 6.36 -8.91
CA LEU A 145 5.31 7.27 -10.06
C LEU A 145 4.18 8.28 -9.87
N VAL A 146 4.52 9.44 -9.30
CA VAL A 146 3.55 10.51 -9.03
C VAL A 146 3.05 11.20 -10.31
N TRP A 147 3.83 11.14 -11.40
CA TRP A 147 3.60 11.96 -12.61
C TRP A 147 3.72 11.16 -13.90
N ARG A 148 2.75 10.29 -14.19
CA ARG A 148 2.61 9.67 -15.52
C ARG A 148 1.98 10.63 -16.52
N ASN A 149 2.35 10.52 -17.80
CA ASN A 149 1.62 11.15 -18.90
C ASN A 149 0.16 10.62 -18.97
N ASN A 150 -0.75 11.37 -19.59
CA ASN A 150 -2.18 11.03 -19.61
C ASN A 150 -2.47 9.69 -20.29
N ALA A 151 -1.72 9.34 -21.35
CA ALA A 151 -1.87 8.07 -22.07
C ALA A 151 -1.52 6.87 -21.19
N SER A 152 -0.39 6.94 -20.47
CA SER A 152 0.00 5.93 -19.49
C SER A 152 -1.06 5.83 -18.39
N ARG A 153 -1.50 6.95 -17.79
CA ARG A 153 -2.54 6.94 -16.75
C ARG A 153 -3.83 6.23 -17.20
N ALA A 154 -4.26 6.46 -18.43
CA ALA A 154 -5.44 5.83 -19.00
C ALA A 154 -5.26 4.30 -19.19
N ALA A 155 -4.07 3.86 -19.60
CA ALA A 155 -3.71 2.45 -19.70
C ALA A 155 -3.73 1.75 -18.33
N TYR A 156 -3.40 2.47 -17.26
CA TYR A 156 -3.39 1.97 -15.89
C TYR A 156 -4.71 2.15 -15.13
N GLY A 157 -5.82 2.33 -15.85
CA GLY A 157 -7.14 2.47 -15.23
C GLY A 157 -7.25 3.65 -14.26
N GLN A 158 -6.40 4.67 -14.43
CA GLN A 158 -6.34 5.87 -13.60
C GLN A 158 -5.98 5.61 -12.12
N VAL A 159 -5.48 4.43 -11.76
CA VAL A 159 -5.15 4.08 -10.36
C VAL A 159 -4.06 4.98 -9.78
N SER A 160 -3.16 5.51 -10.62
CA SER A 160 -2.10 6.42 -10.18
C SER A 160 -2.60 7.76 -9.65
N TYR A 161 -3.83 8.21 -10.00
CA TYR A 161 -4.43 9.41 -9.38
C TYR A 161 -4.67 9.24 -7.89
N PHE A 162 -4.88 7.99 -7.46
CA PHE A 162 -5.12 7.68 -6.07
C PHE A 162 -3.82 7.50 -5.28
N ASN A 163 -2.67 7.27 -5.93
CA ASN A 163 -1.43 6.95 -5.23
C ASN A 163 -1.01 8.03 -4.21
N GLY A 164 -0.87 9.28 -4.67
CA GLY A 164 -0.51 10.41 -3.79
C GLY A 164 -1.54 10.65 -2.67
N PRO A 165 -2.83 10.87 -3.00
CA PRO A 165 -3.88 11.09 -2.01
C PRO A 165 -4.04 9.94 -1.01
N ILE A 166 -4.01 8.69 -1.46
CA ILE A 166 -4.09 7.52 -0.57
C ILE A 166 -2.88 7.49 0.35
N THR A 167 -1.67 7.70 -0.17
CA THR A 167 -0.45 7.69 0.67
C THR A 167 -0.53 8.76 1.77
N VAL A 168 -0.92 9.98 1.44
CA VAL A 168 -1.08 11.07 2.42
C VAL A 168 -2.17 10.74 3.44
N PHE A 169 -3.33 10.30 2.96
CA PHE A 169 -4.44 9.92 3.84
C PHE A 169 -4.05 8.79 4.79
N SER A 170 -3.34 7.79 4.27
CA SER A 170 -2.80 6.67 5.02
C SER A 170 -1.82 7.11 6.11
N VAL A 171 -0.89 8.02 5.81
CA VAL A 171 0.00 8.61 6.83
C VAL A 171 -0.80 9.27 7.95
N ILE A 172 -1.79 10.11 7.61
CA ILE A 172 -2.63 10.81 8.59
C ILE A 172 -3.43 9.80 9.43
N ALA A 173 -4.08 8.84 8.79
CA ALA A 173 -4.86 7.80 9.47
C ALA A 173 -3.97 6.99 10.42
N SER A 174 -2.75 6.63 10.02
CA SER A 174 -1.80 5.96 10.92
C SER A 174 -1.42 6.83 12.11
N CYS A 175 -1.16 8.12 11.93
CA CYS A 175 -0.85 9.02 13.04
C CYS A 175 -2.01 9.11 14.05
N VAL A 176 -3.25 9.19 13.56
CA VAL A 176 -4.45 9.19 14.41
C VAL A 176 -4.58 7.87 15.17
N MET A 177 -4.42 6.74 14.47
CA MET A 177 -4.51 5.41 15.09
C MET A 177 -3.42 5.16 16.12
N ILE A 178 -2.21 5.68 15.88
CA ILE A 178 -1.11 5.67 16.85
C ILE A 178 -1.50 6.45 18.10
N GLY A 179 -2.06 7.66 17.95
CA GLY A 179 -2.54 8.44 19.09
C GLY A 179 -3.61 7.71 19.90
N ILE A 180 -4.59 7.09 19.23
CA ILE A 180 -5.65 6.32 19.89
C ILE A 180 -5.06 5.09 20.62
N CYS A 181 -4.12 4.39 19.99
CA CYS A 181 -3.46 3.23 20.57
C CYS A 181 -2.34 3.58 21.56
N SER A 182 -2.10 4.87 21.85
CA SER A 182 -1.04 5.30 22.76
C SER A 182 -1.45 5.37 24.23
N SER A 183 -2.75 5.27 24.51
CA SER A 183 -3.34 5.36 25.84
C SER A 183 -4.39 4.26 26.07
N GLU A 184 -4.99 4.22 27.26
CA GLU A 184 -6.05 3.27 27.57
C GLU A 184 -7.30 3.53 26.69
N ILE A 185 -7.81 2.49 26.02
CA ILE A 185 -8.92 2.61 25.06
C ILE A 185 -10.25 2.18 25.70
N THR A 186 -11.15 3.13 25.87
CA THR A 186 -12.52 2.85 26.33
C THR A 186 -13.32 2.05 25.30
N ASN A 187 -14.44 1.43 25.71
CA ASN A 187 -15.32 0.71 24.78
C ASN A 187 -15.88 1.64 23.69
N VAL A 188 -16.20 2.89 24.04
CA VAL A 188 -16.77 3.86 23.10
C VAL A 188 -15.73 4.29 22.08
N GLU A 189 -14.53 4.67 22.52
CA GLU A 189 -13.42 5.05 21.63
C GLU A 189 -13.07 3.93 20.65
N PHE A 190 -13.03 2.68 21.13
CA PHE A 190 -12.77 1.53 20.26
C PHE A 190 -13.78 1.41 19.13
N TRP A 191 -15.08 1.42 19.44
CA TRP A 191 -16.12 1.27 18.42
C TRP A 191 -16.19 2.47 17.49
N VAL A 192 -16.03 3.69 18.01
CA VAL A 192 -15.99 4.91 17.21
C VAL A 192 -14.81 4.86 16.24
N ALA A 193 -13.61 4.55 16.72
CA ALA A 193 -12.41 4.45 15.89
C ALA A 193 -12.58 3.37 14.81
N LEU A 194 -13.03 2.17 15.19
CA LEU A 194 -13.22 1.07 14.25
C LEU A 194 -14.25 1.40 13.16
N VAL A 195 -15.41 1.96 13.54
CA VAL A 195 -16.47 2.30 12.60
C VAL A 195 -16.02 3.41 11.64
N ILE A 196 -15.38 4.47 12.14
CA ILE A 196 -14.82 5.53 11.29
C ILE A 196 -13.80 4.95 10.31
N TYR A 197 -12.90 4.09 10.82
CA TYR A 197 -11.87 3.46 10.00
C TYR A 197 -12.49 2.62 8.86
N LEU A 198 -13.51 1.82 9.18
CA LEU A 198 -14.23 1.00 8.18
C LEU A 198 -15.03 1.86 7.19
N ILE A 199 -15.69 2.93 7.64
CA ILE A 199 -16.44 3.85 6.77
C ILE A 199 -15.51 4.51 5.75
N ILE A 200 -14.25 4.75 6.09
CA ILE A 200 -13.32 5.37 5.15
C ILE A 200 -12.66 4.31 4.24
N TYR A 201 -12.12 3.24 4.82
CA TYR A 201 -11.31 2.29 4.07
C TYR A 201 -12.14 1.27 3.27
N ALA A 202 -13.37 0.93 3.68
CA ALA A 202 -14.18 -0.01 2.91
C ALA A 202 -14.64 0.56 1.55
N PRO A 203 -15.16 1.81 1.46
CA PRO A 203 -15.49 2.42 0.16
C PRO A 203 -14.25 2.64 -0.70
N LEU A 204 -13.12 3.03 -0.09
CA LEU A 204 -11.85 3.18 -0.80
C LEU A 204 -11.40 1.85 -1.41
N SER A 205 -11.43 0.77 -0.63
CA SER A 205 -11.08 -0.57 -1.09
C SER A 205 -11.99 -1.04 -2.22
N TYR A 206 -13.30 -0.78 -2.11
CA TYR A 206 -14.25 -1.07 -3.17
C TYR A 206 -13.97 -0.28 -4.46
N ALA A 207 -13.67 1.02 -4.35
CA ALA A 207 -13.31 1.86 -5.49
C ALA A 207 -12.05 1.35 -6.21
N LEU A 208 -11.02 0.98 -5.44
CA LEU A 208 -9.80 0.38 -5.98
C LEU A 208 -10.06 -0.96 -6.67
N HIS A 209 -10.90 -1.82 -6.07
CA HIS A 209 -11.29 -3.09 -6.66
C HIS A 209 -12.03 -2.92 -8.01
N LYS A 210 -12.96 -1.97 -8.10
CA LYS A 210 -13.66 -1.66 -9.35
C LYS A 210 -12.70 -1.18 -10.45
N ARG A 211 -11.73 -0.32 -10.08
CA ARG A 211 -10.70 0.16 -11.02
C ARG A 211 -9.79 -0.96 -11.51
N TRP A 212 -9.45 -1.90 -10.64
CA TRP A 212 -8.73 -3.11 -11.03
C TRP A 212 -9.49 -3.90 -12.09
N GLY A 213 -10.79 -4.13 -11.90
CA GLY A 213 -11.63 -4.81 -12.90
C GLY A 213 -11.52 -4.19 -14.29
N GLY A 214 -11.52 -2.86 -14.38
CA GLY A 214 -11.34 -2.15 -15.65
C GLY A 214 -9.95 -2.27 -16.28
N ILE A 215 -8.88 -2.40 -15.48
CA ILE A 215 -7.53 -2.67 -16.01
C ILE A 215 -7.49 -4.06 -16.66
N ARG A 216 -8.15 -5.05 -16.03
CA ARG A 216 -8.24 -6.42 -16.55
C ARG A 216 -8.85 -6.49 -17.94
N GLU A 217 -9.98 -5.82 -18.12
CA GLU A 217 -10.71 -5.81 -19.40
C GLU A 217 -9.89 -5.14 -20.50
N LYS A 218 -9.32 -3.97 -20.21
CA LYS A 218 -8.49 -3.24 -21.17
C LYS A 218 -7.23 -4.00 -21.58
N LEU A 219 -6.62 -4.73 -20.65
CA LEU A 219 -5.44 -5.51 -20.98
C LEU A 219 -5.77 -6.83 -21.71
N ALA A 220 -6.93 -7.44 -21.46
CA ALA A 220 -7.38 -8.58 -22.25
C ALA A 220 -7.56 -8.19 -23.73
N VAL A 221 -8.08 -7.00 -24.00
CA VAL A 221 -8.16 -6.43 -25.36
C VAL A 221 -6.77 -6.24 -25.97
N TYR A 222 -5.80 -5.76 -25.18
CA TYR A 222 -4.40 -5.65 -25.63
C TYR A 222 -3.75 -7.02 -25.91
N GLU A 223 -3.91 -8.01 -25.03
CA GLU A 223 -3.37 -9.36 -25.24
C GLU A 223 -3.93 -10.00 -26.52
N LEU A 224 -5.23 -9.80 -26.81
CA LEU A 224 -5.85 -10.26 -28.04
C LEU A 224 -5.26 -9.55 -29.28
N ALA A 225 -5.06 -8.23 -29.22
CA ALA A 225 -4.45 -7.46 -30.30
C ALA A 225 -2.97 -7.85 -30.55
N THR A 226 -2.20 -8.16 -29.50
CA THR A 226 -0.78 -8.56 -29.62
C THR A 226 -0.54 -10.00 -30.03
N LYS A 227 -1.55 -10.88 -30.00
CA LYS A 227 -1.41 -12.23 -30.59
C LYS A 227 -1.32 -12.20 -32.12
N GLU A 228 -1.72 -11.09 -32.75
CA GLU A 228 -1.61 -10.87 -34.19
C GLU A 228 -0.27 -10.23 -34.60
N GLU A 229 0.50 -9.66 -33.65
CA GLU A 229 1.83 -9.10 -33.91
C GLU A 229 2.93 -10.08 -33.49
N THR A 230 3.69 -10.61 -34.46
CA THR A 230 4.89 -11.40 -34.22
C THR A 230 5.97 -10.53 -33.56
N TRP A 231 6.50 -11.03 -32.44
CA TRP A 231 7.56 -10.37 -31.69
C TRP A 231 8.92 -10.67 -32.34
N ASP A 232 9.36 -9.81 -33.26
CA ASP A 232 10.76 -9.74 -33.66
C ASP A 232 11.52 -8.97 -32.57
N TRP A 233 12.26 -9.71 -31.74
CA TRP A 233 13.23 -9.18 -30.79
C TRP A 233 14.61 -9.08 -31.42
#